data_AF-A0A947BZG0-F1
#
_entry.id   AF-A0A947BZG0-F1
#
_cell.length_a   1.000
_cell.length_b   1.000
_cell.length_c   1.000
_cell.angle_alpha   90.00
_cell.angle_beta   90.00
_cell.angle_gamma   90.00
#
_symmetry.space_group_name_H-M   'P 1'
#
loop_
_entity.id
_entity.type
_entity.pdbx_description
1 polymer ?
#
loop_
_entity_poly.entity_id
_entity_poly.type
_entity_poly.pdbx_seq_one_letter_code
_entity_poly.pdbx_strand_id
1 'polypeptide(L)'
;MDMANWKDLYDDYEISDVGDIISYRKSRAGILLSPTICKDGYKRVQLITFDGKKAKYVHRLVYENFIGDIEDGLVVDHIDEDKLNNSVFNLQLMSISENVKKSLIANGWEPKKKKPKNPDRNISVVGDKFRVRVMVGGKRVTIGMYSNVSDAREGRDNYLGCI
;
A
#
# COMPACT_ATOMS: atom_id res chain seq x y z
N MET A 1 -25.71 -9.29 23.54
CA MET A 1 -24.70 -10.15 22.89
C MET A 1 -24.98 -10.00 21.41
N ASP A 2 -24.22 -9.17 20.72
CA ASP A 2 -24.30 -9.13 19.26
C ASP A 2 -23.88 -10.51 18.76
N MET A 3 -24.80 -11.20 18.10
CA MET A 3 -24.50 -12.46 17.46
C MET A 3 -23.60 -12.15 16.26
N ALA A 4 -22.45 -12.82 16.18
CA ALA A 4 -21.58 -12.71 15.02
C ALA A 4 -22.39 -12.98 13.73
N ASN A 5 -22.20 -12.17 12.70
CA ASN A 5 -22.88 -12.35 11.43
C ASN A 5 -22.14 -13.42 10.64
N TRP A 6 -22.87 -14.42 10.14
CA TRP A 6 -22.31 -15.53 9.35
C TRP A 6 -22.72 -15.41 7.89
N LYS A 7 -21.81 -15.79 6.99
CA LYS A 7 -22.03 -15.89 5.55
C LYS A 7 -21.44 -17.19 4.99
N ASP A 8 -22.05 -17.68 3.92
CA ASP A 8 -21.47 -18.76 3.10
C ASP A 8 -20.14 -18.30 2.50
N LEU A 9 -19.11 -19.13 2.60
CA LEU A 9 -17.77 -18.84 2.09
C LEU A 9 -17.40 -19.70 0.87
N TYR A 10 -17.73 -20.99 0.96
CA TYR A 10 -17.64 -22.03 -0.08
C TYR A 10 -18.71 -23.08 0.24
N ASP A 11 -18.97 -24.02 -0.67
CA ASP A 11 -20.07 -25.00 -0.58
C ASP A 11 -20.28 -25.63 0.83
N ASP A 12 -19.21 -25.99 1.54
CA ASP A 12 -19.27 -26.65 2.84
C ASP A 12 -18.70 -25.81 4.00
N TYR A 13 -18.63 -24.48 3.84
CA TYR A 13 -17.99 -23.59 4.80
C TYR A 13 -18.77 -22.28 5.01
N GLU A 14 -18.84 -21.87 6.27
CA GLU A 14 -19.32 -20.54 6.66
C GLU A 14 -18.20 -19.76 7.35
N ILE A 15 -18.26 -18.43 7.23
CA ILE A 15 -17.35 -17.50 7.89
C ILE A 15 -18.12 -16.44 8.66
N SER A 16 -17.63 -16.09 9.84
CA SER A 16 -18.17 -14.98 10.63
C SER A 16 -17.48 -13.66 10.32
N ASP A 17 -18.14 -12.56 10.62
CA ASP A 17 -17.60 -11.20 10.56
C ASP A 17 -16.44 -10.94 11.54
N VAL A 18 -16.14 -11.89 12.44
CA VAL A 18 -14.97 -11.87 13.34
C VAL A 18 -13.84 -12.82 12.91
N GLY A 19 -14.06 -13.57 11.82
CA GLY A 19 -13.05 -14.47 11.23
C GLY A 19 -13.04 -15.88 11.81
N ASP A 20 -14.12 -16.31 12.44
CA ASP A 20 -14.35 -17.73 12.75
C ASP A 20 -14.87 -18.45 11.51
N ILE A 21 -14.46 -19.71 11.33
CA ILE A 21 -14.82 -20.48 10.14
C ILE A 21 -15.35 -21.85 10.57
N ILE A 22 -16.54 -22.20 10.11
CA ILE A 22 -17.16 -23.49 10.35
C ILE A 22 -17.04 -24.34 9.08
N SER A 23 -16.78 -25.64 9.25
CA SER A 23 -16.79 -26.62 8.17
C SER A 23 -17.85 -27.68 8.38
N TYR A 24 -18.68 -27.90 7.38
CA TYR A 24 -19.76 -28.91 7.40
C TYR A 24 -19.37 -30.24 6.76
N ARG A 25 -18.14 -30.35 6.22
CA ARG A 25 -17.67 -31.51 5.46
C ARG A 25 -17.68 -32.85 6.20
N LYS A 26 -17.47 -32.82 7.52
CA LYS A 26 -17.39 -34.04 8.36
C LYS A 26 -18.61 -34.22 9.25
N SER A 27 -19.39 -33.16 9.48
CA SER A 27 -20.50 -33.15 10.41
C SER A 27 -21.52 -32.11 9.98
N ARG A 28 -22.80 -32.49 9.95
CA ARG A 28 -23.91 -31.57 9.72
C ARG A 28 -24.06 -30.53 10.83
N ALA A 29 -23.55 -30.79 12.03
CA ALA A 29 -23.54 -29.82 13.12
C ALA A 29 -22.48 -28.72 12.93
N GLY A 30 -21.61 -28.83 11.93
CA GLY A 30 -20.48 -27.93 11.73
C GLY A 30 -19.32 -28.23 12.69
N ILE A 31 -18.10 -27.94 12.24
CA ILE A 31 -16.89 -28.00 13.05
C ILE A 31 -16.18 -26.65 12.92
N LEU A 32 -16.01 -25.96 14.05
CA LEU A 32 -15.18 -24.76 14.10
C LEU A 32 -13.73 -25.12 13.76
N LEU A 33 -13.20 -24.51 12.70
CA LEU A 33 -11.82 -24.71 12.28
C LEU A 33 -10.87 -23.95 13.19
N SER A 34 -9.66 -24.48 13.34
CA SER A 34 -8.56 -23.79 14.02
C SER A 34 -7.53 -23.31 12.99
N PRO A 35 -7.55 -22.02 12.61
CA PRO A 35 -6.56 -21.47 11.70
C PRO A 35 -5.14 -21.57 12.27
N THR A 36 -4.15 -21.76 11.39
CA THR A 36 -2.74 -21.72 11.75
C THR A 36 -2.24 -20.29 11.74
N ILE A 37 -1.52 -19.87 12.79
CA ILE A 37 -0.78 -18.61 12.79
C ILE A 37 0.52 -18.80 12.02
N CYS A 38 0.68 -18.06 10.92
CA CYS A 38 1.86 -18.15 10.06
C CYS A 38 3.03 -17.30 10.61
N LYS A 39 4.24 -17.48 10.06
CA LYS A 39 5.44 -16.73 10.48
C LYS A 39 5.30 -15.21 10.29
N ASP A 40 4.43 -14.78 9.39
CA ASP A 40 4.08 -13.38 9.12
C ASP A 40 3.08 -12.79 10.14
N GLY A 41 2.59 -13.60 11.09
CA GLY A 41 1.66 -13.23 12.15
C GLY A 41 0.18 -13.37 11.78
N TYR A 42 -0.17 -13.76 10.56
CA TYR A 42 -1.56 -13.85 10.12
C TYR A 42 -2.16 -15.24 10.31
N LYS A 43 -3.47 -15.29 10.63
CA LYS A 43 -4.25 -16.53 10.64
C LYS A 43 -4.50 -17.03 9.20
N ARG A 44 -4.25 -18.32 8.97
CA ARG A 44 -4.47 -18.99 7.68
C ARG A 44 -5.22 -20.31 7.86
N VAL A 45 -6.16 -20.56 6.97
CA VAL A 45 -6.95 -21.81 6.93
C VAL A 45 -6.67 -22.57 5.64
N GLN A 46 -6.76 -23.91 5.71
CA GLN A 46 -6.79 -24.76 4.52
C GLN A 46 -8.23 -25.17 4.27
N LEU A 47 -8.77 -24.74 3.13
CA LEU A 47 -10.10 -25.08 2.66
C LEU A 47 -9.98 -26.18 1.61
N ILE A 48 -10.84 -27.18 1.67
CA ILE A 48 -10.96 -28.21 0.65
C ILE A 48 -12.16 -27.79 -0.19
N THR A 49 -11.92 -27.43 -1.44
CA THR A 49 -12.95 -27.02 -2.41
C THR A 49 -13.06 -28.07 -3.51
N PHE A 50 -14.04 -27.95 -4.40
CA PHE A 50 -14.14 -28.81 -5.58
C PHE A 50 -12.83 -28.78 -6.42
N ASP A 51 -12.22 -27.59 -6.56
CA ASP A 51 -10.95 -27.41 -7.29
C ASP A 51 -9.71 -27.90 -6.51
N GLY A 52 -9.90 -28.51 -5.34
CA GLY A 52 -8.82 -28.99 -4.48
C GLY A 52 -8.55 -28.10 -3.26
N LYS A 53 -7.35 -28.24 -2.69
CA LYS A 53 -6.96 -27.59 -1.42
C LYS A 53 -6.49 -26.16 -1.68
N LYS A 54 -7.13 -25.18 -1.04
CA LYS A 54 -6.77 -23.75 -1.09
C LYS A 54 -6.34 -23.27 0.28
N ALA A 55 -5.14 -22.70 0.38
CA ALA A 55 -4.69 -22.01 1.59
C ALA A 55 -5.07 -20.53 1.50
N LYS A 56 -5.84 -20.02 2.46
CA LYS A 56 -6.38 -18.66 2.43
C LYS A 56 -6.18 -17.96 3.78
N TYR A 57 -5.85 -16.68 3.74
CA TYR A 57 -5.73 -15.84 4.94
C TYR A 57 -7.12 -15.45 5.45
N VAL A 58 -7.32 -15.53 6.76
CA VAL A 58 -8.63 -15.29 7.38
C VAL A 58 -9.11 -13.86 7.16
N HIS A 59 -8.26 -12.85 7.41
CA HIS A 59 -8.62 -11.45 7.17
C HIS A 59 -9.09 -11.17 5.74
N ARG A 60 -8.47 -11.80 4.73
CA ARG A 60 -8.89 -11.64 3.32
C ARG A 60 -10.25 -12.27 3.08
N LEU A 61 -10.49 -13.46 3.63
CA LEU A 61 -11.80 -14.12 3.52
C LEU A 61 -12.89 -13.27 4.17
N VAL A 62 -12.66 -12.71 5.36
CA VAL A 62 -13.62 -11.79 6.01
C VAL A 62 -13.86 -10.57 5.11
N TYR A 63 -12.80 -9.92 4.63
CA TYR A 63 -12.93 -8.74 3.77
C TYR A 63 -13.74 -9.03 2.50
N GLU A 64 -13.35 -10.07 1.77
CA GLU A 64 -13.99 -10.49 0.50
C GLU A 64 -15.49 -10.82 0.69
N ASN A 65 -15.88 -11.38 1.85
CA ASN A 65 -17.26 -11.82 2.08
C ASN A 65 -18.16 -10.73 2.67
N PHE A 66 -17.61 -9.84 3.50
CA PHE A 66 -18.41 -8.85 4.22
C PHE A 66 -18.33 -7.44 3.63
N ILE A 67 -17.23 -7.10 2.96
CA ILE A 67 -17.00 -5.75 2.40
C ILE A 67 -17.05 -5.78 0.87
N GLY A 68 -16.27 -6.67 0.24
CA GLY A 68 -16.27 -6.83 -1.21
C GLY A 68 -14.90 -7.19 -1.77
N ASP A 69 -14.78 -7.10 -3.09
CA ASP A 69 -13.57 -7.51 -3.81
C ASP A 69 -12.34 -6.68 -3.44
N ILE A 70 -11.17 -7.34 -3.46
CA ILE A 70 -9.87 -6.71 -3.25
C ILE A 70 -9.31 -6.35 -4.63
N GLU A 71 -9.32 -5.08 -4.99
CA GLU A 71 -8.79 -4.59 -6.28
C GLU A 71 -7.28 -4.83 -6.43
N ASP A 72 -6.82 -4.90 -7.68
CA ASP A 72 -5.41 -5.06 -8.01
C ASP A 72 -4.56 -3.92 -7.44
N GLY A 73 -3.49 -4.29 -6.74
CA GLY A 73 -2.58 -3.32 -6.11
C GLY A 73 -3.00 -2.85 -4.72
N LEU A 74 -4.15 -3.29 -4.21
CA LEU A 74 -4.58 -3.08 -2.83
C LEU A 74 -4.30 -4.29 -1.94
N VAL A 75 -4.15 -4.02 -0.64
CA VAL A 75 -3.95 -5.01 0.41
C VAL A 75 -4.91 -4.74 1.55
N VAL A 76 -5.36 -5.82 2.21
CA VAL A 76 -6.15 -5.72 3.43
C VAL A 76 -5.20 -5.51 4.61
N ASP A 77 -5.42 -4.43 5.35
CA ASP A 77 -4.65 -3.99 6.51
C ASP A 77 -5.52 -4.01 7.78
N HIS A 78 -4.88 -4.21 8.92
CA HIS A 78 -5.50 -4.19 10.25
C HIS A 78 -5.38 -2.80 10.86
N ILE A 79 -6.51 -2.16 11.17
CA ILE A 79 -6.56 -0.78 11.67
C ILE A 79 -5.81 -0.67 13.01
N ASP A 80 -6.03 -1.62 13.91
CA ASP A 80 -5.40 -1.70 15.25
C ASP A 80 -3.98 -2.30 15.25
N GLU A 81 -3.46 -2.69 14.08
CA GLU A 81 -2.18 -3.39 13.90
C GLU A 81 -2.08 -4.80 14.53
N ASP A 82 -3.18 -5.33 15.09
CA ASP A 82 -3.30 -6.71 15.54
C ASP A 82 -3.78 -7.63 14.41
N LYS A 83 -2.83 -8.35 13.82
CA LYS A 83 -3.04 -9.32 12.74
C LYS A 83 -3.96 -10.50 13.12
N LEU A 84 -4.24 -10.70 14.40
CA LEU A 84 -5.11 -11.77 14.90
C LEU A 84 -6.57 -11.31 15.07
N ASN A 85 -6.81 -9.99 15.13
CA ASN A 85 -8.13 -9.38 15.18
C ASN A 85 -8.71 -9.24 13.75
N ASN A 86 -9.36 -10.29 13.26
CA ASN A 86 -9.93 -10.31 11.91
C ASN A 86 -11.39 -9.80 11.86
N SER A 87 -11.81 -9.00 12.83
CA SER A 87 -13.13 -8.37 12.76
C SER A 87 -13.26 -7.51 11.52
N VAL A 88 -14.38 -7.61 10.81
CA VAL A 88 -14.68 -6.81 9.61
C VAL A 88 -14.48 -5.31 9.87
N PHE A 89 -14.81 -4.84 11.07
CA PHE A 89 -14.65 -3.45 11.48
C PHE A 89 -13.20 -3.03 11.74
N ASN A 90 -12.29 -4.00 11.86
CA ASN A 90 -10.85 -3.79 12.02
C ASN A 90 -10.07 -3.91 10.69
N LEU A 91 -10.74 -4.17 9.57
CA LEU A 91 -10.09 -4.35 8.27
C LEU A 91 -10.32 -3.15 7.36
N GLN A 92 -9.28 -2.74 6.65
CA GLN A 92 -9.35 -1.69 5.62
C GLN A 92 -8.55 -2.08 4.38
N LEU A 93 -8.89 -1.51 3.21
CA LEU A 93 -8.03 -1.57 2.03
C LEU A 93 -7.04 -0.42 2.03
N MET A 94 -5.83 -0.73 1.61
CA MET A 94 -4.72 0.21 1.55
C MET A 94 -3.85 -0.12 0.33
N SER A 95 -3.21 0.88 -0.27
CA SER A 95 -2.21 0.61 -1.32
C SER A 95 -0.97 -0.06 -0.72
N ILE A 96 -0.26 -0.88 -1.52
CA ILE A 96 0.99 -1.49 -1.07
C ILE A 96 1.99 -0.43 -0.56
N SER A 97 2.08 0.73 -1.23
CA SER A 97 2.96 1.82 -0.82
C SER A 97 2.61 2.42 0.53
N GLU A 98 1.33 2.57 0.82
CA GLU A 98 0.86 3.08 2.11
C GLU A 98 1.10 2.05 3.21
N ASN A 99 0.86 0.76 2.95
CA ASN A 99 1.06 -0.30 3.95
C ASN A 99 2.54 -0.42 4.33
N VAL A 100 3.44 -0.38 3.34
CA VAL A 100 4.88 -0.34 3.59
C VAL A 100 5.26 0.90 4.39
N LYS A 101 4.73 2.08 4.04
CA LYS A 101 5.01 3.32 4.75
C LYS A 101 4.51 3.28 6.20
N LYS A 102 3.29 2.78 6.44
CA LYS A 102 2.71 2.58 7.77
C LYS A 102 3.61 1.68 8.61
N SER A 103 4.00 0.53 8.07
CA SER A 103 4.90 -0.41 8.73
C SER A 103 6.28 0.20 9.03
N LEU A 104 6.86 0.96 8.10
CA LEU A 104 8.13 1.64 8.33
C LEU A 104 8.03 2.64 9.48
N ILE A 105 6.99 3.49 9.49
CA ILE A 105 6.77 4.49 10.54
C ILE A 105 6.56 3.81 11.90
N ALA A 106 5.76 2.73 11.96
CA ALA A 106 5.57 1.96 13.19
C ALA A 106 6.89 1.37 13.73
N ASN A 107 7.83 1.04 12.84
CA ASN A 107 9.18 0.58 13.19
C ASN A 107 10.19 1.73 13.44
N GLY A 108 9.73 2.96 13.63
CA GLY A 108 10.57 4.12 13.96
C GLY A 108 11.31 4.74 12.76
N TRP A 109 10.91 4.40 11.53
CA TRP A 109 11.43 5.11 10.36
C TRP A 109 10.84 6.51 10.26
N GLU A 110 11.71 7.51 10.16
CA GLU A 110 11.30 8.87 9.88
C GLU A 110 11.53 9.23 8.40
N PRO A 111 10.53 9.81 7.72
CA PRO A 111 10.72 10.30 6.36
C PRO A 111 11.77 11.41 6.36
N LYS A 112 12.78 11.24 5.51
CA LYS A 112 13.81 12.28 5.29
C LYS A 112 13.12 13.59 4.91
N LYS A 113 13.41 14.66 5.66
CA LYS A 113 13.02 16.02 5.28
C LYS A 113 13.51 16.29 3.84
N LYS A 114 12.65 16.77 2.96
CA LYS A 114 13.05 17.19 1.62
C LYS A 114 14.14 18.25 1.77
N LYS A 115 15.33 17.98 1.25
CA LYS A 115 16.38 19.01 1.18
C LYS A 115 15.84 20.19 0.37
N PRO A 116 16.11 21.44 0.77
CA PRO A 116 15.77 22.58 -0.07
C PRO A 116 16.39 22.39 -1.45
N LYS A 117 15.65 22.73 -2.52
CA LYS A 117 16.19 22.67 -3.88
C LYS A 117 17.43 23.57 -3.93
N ASN A 118 18.52 23.08 -4.52
CA ASN A 118 19.70 23.92 -4.76
C ASN A 118 19.26 25.15 -5.59
N PRO A 119 19.45 26.38 -5.08
CA PRO A 119 19.07 27.60 -5.81
C PRO A 119 19.81 27.72 -7.15
N ASP A 120 20.97 27.08 -7.31
CA ASP A 120 21.80 27.09 -8.52
C ASP A 120 21.62 25.84 -9.41
N ARG A 121 20.58 25.04 -9.17
CA ARG A 121 20.25 23.94 -10.09
C ARG A 121 20.16 24.45 -11.52
N ASN A 122 20.64 23.66 -12.48
CA ASN A 122 20.64 23.98 -13.92
C ASN A 122 21.54 25.16 -14.32
N ILE A 123 22.37 25.69 -13.42
CA ILE A 123 23.32 26.77 -13.69
C ILE A 123 24.73 26.19 -13.61
N SER A 124 25.57 26.50 -14.60
CA SER A 124 26.97 26.07 -14.67
C SER A 124 27.87 27.24 -15.05
N VAL A 125 29.03 27.39 -14.40
CA VAL A 125 30.03 28.38 -14.79
C VAL A 125 30.74 27.92 -16.07
N VAL A 126 30.90 28.82 -17.04
CA VAL A 126 31.59 28.60 -18.31
C VAL A 126 32.42 29.85 -18.59
N GLY A 127 33.74 29.74 -18.42
CA GLY A 127 34.62 30.91 -18.42
C GLY A 127 34.23 31.85 -17.29
N ASP A 128 33.93 33.10 -17.63
CA ASP A 128 33.47 34.18 -16.76
C ASP A 128 31.93 34.31 -16.68
N LYS A 129 31.17 33.40 -17.31
CA LYS A 129 29.71 33.48 -17.42
C LYS A 129 28.98 32.32 -16.73
N PHE A 130 27.70 32.53 -16.43
CA PHE A 130 26.77 31.56 -15.89
C PHE A 130 25.84 31.05 -16.97
N ARG A 131 26.04 29.82 -17.42
CA ARG A 131 25.21 29.15 -18.43
C ARG A 131 24.05 28.41 -17.76
N VAL A 132 22.83 28.65 -18.24
CA VAL A 132 21.62 27.94 -17.80
C VAL A 132 21.22 26.88 -18.82
N ARG A 133 21.06 25.63 -18.36
CA ARG A 133 20.64 24.49 -19.19
C ARG A 133 19.47 23.74 -18.58
N VAL A 134 18.40 23.56 -19.34
CA VAL A 134 17.19 22.83 -18.92
C VAL A 134 16.91 21.64 -19.84
N MET A 135 16.09 20.71 -19.38
CA MET A 135 15.61 19.58 -20.18
C MET A 135 14.28 19.96 -20.84
N VAL A 136 14.18 19.86 -22.16
CA VAL A 136 12.94 20.08 -22.92
C VAL A 136 12.79 18.93 -23.90
N GLY A 137 11.68 18.18 -23.81
CA GLY A 137 11.45 17.02 -24.67
C GLY A 137 12.56 15.97 -24.62
N GLY A 138 13.17 15.75 -23.44
CA GLY A 138 14.29 14.81 -23.26
C GLY A 138 15.64 15.30 -23.75
N LYS A 139 15.75 16.50 -24.34
CA LYS A 139 17.01 17.09 -24.80
C LYS A 139 17.47 18.21 -23.88
N ARG A 140 18.79 18.34 -23.69
CA ARG A 140 19.39 19.46 -22.95
C ARG A 140 19.46 20.68 -23.85
N VAL A 141 18.79 21.76 -23.46
CA VAL A 141 18.77 23.04 -24.17
C VAL A 141 19.43 24.10 -23.31
N THR A 142 20.34 24.89 -23.90
CA THR A 142 20.89 26.09 -23.26
C THR A 142 19.93 27.23 -23.51
N ILE A 143 19.41 27.83 -22.43
CA ILE A 143 18.41 28.90 -22.52
C ILE A 143 19.01 30.30 -22.30
N GLY A 144 20.24 30.38 -21.80
CA GLY A 144 20.94 31.66 -21.67
C GLY A 144 22.34 31.53 -21.08
N MET A 145 23.13 32.59 -21.27
CA MET A 145 24.41 32.82 -20.61
C MET A 145 24.37 34.21 -19.98
N TYR A 146 24.67 34.30 -18.70
CA TYR A 146 24.51 35.50 -17.89
C TYR A 146 25.85 35.90 -17.26
N SER A 147 26.03 37.17 -16.93
CA SER A 147 27.25 37.67 -16.29
C SER A 147 27.32 37.36 -14.80
N ASN A 148 26.17 37.12 -14.15
CA ASN A 148 26.09 36.79 -12.74
C ASN A 148 25.06 35.68 -12.48
N VAL A 149 25.14 35.08 -11.28
CA VAL A 149 24.29 33.95 -10.88
C VAL A 149 22.84 34.36 -10.61
N SER A 150 22.58 35.60 -10.21
CA SER A 150 21.22 36.07 -9.89
C SER A 150 20.37 36.13 -11.15
N ASP A 151 20.87 36.77 -12.20
CA ASP A 151 20.18 36.86 -13.50
C ASP A 151 20.02 35.46 -14.12
N ALA A 152 21.01 34.58 -13.93
CA ALA A 152 20.91 33.19 -14.36
C ALA A 152 19.77 32.43 -13.65
N ARG A 153 19.55 32.69 -12.36
CA ARG A 153 18.42 32.11 -11.61
C ARG A 153 17.10 32.67 -12.11
N GLU A 154 16.99 33.98 -12.28
CA GLU A 154 15.78 34.64 -12.78
C GLU A 154 15.42 34.17 -14.19
N GLY A 155 16.39 34.18 -15.11
CA GLY A 155 16.19 33.70 -16.48
C GLY A 155 15.81 32.22 -16.55
N ARG A 156 16.35 31.39 -15.65
CA ARG A 156 15.90 29.98 -15.49
C ARG A 156 14.45 29.91 -15.03
N ASP A 157 14.12 30.61 -13.95
CA ASP A 157 12.80 30.48 -13.30
C ASP A 157 11.70 31.07 -14.19
N ASN A 158 11.97 32.15 -14.92
CA ASN A 158 11.08 32.68 -15.95
C ASN A 158 10.83 31.64 -17.06
N TYR A 159 11.88 31.00 -17.60
CA TYR A 159 11.72 29.98 -18.63
C TYR A 159 10.92 28.77 -18.14
N LEU A 160 11.24 28.27 -16.94
CA LEU A 160 10.54 27.12 -16.34
C LEU A 160 9.09 27.44 -15.97
N GLY A 161 8.74 28.72 -15.76
CA GLY A 161 7.36 29.16 -15.53
C GLY A 161 6.51 29.27 -16.79
N CYS A 162 7.13 29.26 -17.98
CA CYS A 162 6.44 29.37 -19.27
C CYS A 162 6.17 28.02 -19.96
N ILE A 163 6.62 26.90 -19.37
CA ILE A 163 6.52 25.54 -19.96
C ILE A 163 5.67 24.59 -19.13
#